data_AF-A0A7J3AZ68-F1
#
_entry.id   AF-A0A7J3AZ68-F1
#
_cell.length_a   1.000
_cell.length_b   1.000
_cell.length_c   1.000
_cell.angle_alpha   90.00
_cell.angle_beta   90.00
_cell.angle_gamma   90.00
#
_symmetry.space_group_name_H-M   'P 1'
#
loop_
_entity.id
_entity.type
_entity.pdbx_description
1 polymer ?
#
loop_
_entity_poly.entity_id
_entity_poly.type
_entity_poly.pdbx_seq_one_letter_code
_entity_poly.pdbx_strand_id
1 'polypeptide(L)'
;MSEMVNEIQVKSVLNKHKRRDDWFLDDYSVNPYEGCAFNCIYCYIRGSKYGENMERTLSAKVNLPEVLKRQLSLRARRREYGIICIATSTEPYMPIEEKLGLTRKALEIILGYRFPVHIVTKSKLVLRDLDILKKIDETAILPDDLKKLNRGAMITFSISTLDEKLARALEPGAPAPMERLETMMRCKEEGFLTGVCYAHTLPFISDTEEEIDRMIKAAKDYGADYAFVGTLTLFGDGPA
;
A
#
# COMPACT_ATOMS: atom_id res chain seq x y z
N MET A 1 13.74 -19.84 9.70
CA MET A 1 14.86 -19.56 8.76
C MET A 1 15.03 -18.06 8.73
N SER A 2 16.22 -17.54 9.01
CA SER A 2 16.55 -16.14 8.73
C SER A 2 16.41 -15.95 7.22
N GLU A 3 15.30 -15.38 6.76
CA GLU A 3 15.12 -15.07 5.34
C GLU A 3 16.28 -14.15 4.93
N MET A 4 17.18 -14.68 4.10
CA MET A 4 18.23 -13.86 3.49
C MET A 4 17.52 -12.87 2.57
N VAL A 5 17.45 -11.63 3.03
CA VAL A 5 16.96 -10.52 2.20
C VAL A 5 18.13 -10.01 1.39
N ASN A 6 17.96 -10.00 0.06
CA ASN A 6 18.99 -9.51 -0.84
C ASN A 6 19.02 -7.98 -0.78
N GLU A 7 20.18 -7.41 -0.54
CA GLU A 7 20.36 -5.97 -0.65
C GLU A 7 20.69 -5.61 -2.10
N ILE A 8 19.89 -4.72 -2.69
CA ILE A 8 20.07 -4.28 -4.07
C ILE A 8 20.22 -2.76 -4.16
N GLN A 9 20.96 -2.32 -5.17
CA GLN A 9 21.04 -0.91 -5.54
C GLN A 9 20.27 -0.66 -6.82
N VAL A 10 19.52 0.44 -6.86
CA VAL A 10 18.70 0.82 -8.02
C VAL A 10 19.01 2.24 -8.50
N LYS A 11 18.69 2.53 -9.76
CA LYS A 11 18.89 3.86 -10.37
C LYS A 11 17.71 4.82 -10.15
N SER A 12 16.52 4.26 -9.90
CA SER A 12 15.27 4.99 -9.73
C SER A 12 14.36 4.25 -8.74
N VAL A 13 13.65 5.00 -7.90
CA VAL A 13 12.65 4.47 -6.95
C VAL A 13 11.30 5.17 -7.07
N LEU A 14 11.27 6.42 -7.54
CA LEU A 14 10.05 7.18 -7.78
C LEU A 14 9.58 6.95 -9.22
N ASN A 15 8.46 6.25 -9.38
CA ASN A 15 7.77 6.10 -10.65
C ASN A 15 6.70 7.19 -10.79
N LYS A 16 6.57 7.82 -11.96
CA LYS A 16 5.50 8.78 -12.27
C LYS A 16 4.49 8.10 -13.19
N HIS A 17 3.22 8.13 -12.83
CA HIS A 17 2.16 7.57 -13.65
C HIS A 17 1.84 8.48 -14.84
N LYS A 18 1.38 7.88 -15.95
CA LYS A 18 0.94 8.64 -17.14
C LYS A 18 -0.34 9.43 -16.86
N ARG A 19 -1.19 8.87 -16.00
CA ARG A 19 -2.46 9.39 -15.52
C ARG A 19 -2.57 9.02 -14.04
N ARG A 20 -3.20 9.89 -13.24
CA ARG A 20 -3.55 9.60 -11.84
C ARG A 20 -4.53 8.42 -11.77
N ASP A 21 -4.29 7.49 -10.86
CA ASP A 21 -5.22 6.40 -10.61
C ASP A 21 -6.55 6.91 -10.02
N ASP A 22 -7.68 6.43 -10.51
CA ASP A 22 -8.99 6.94 -10.09
C ASP A 22 -9.40 6.44 -8.69
N TRP A 23 -8.85 5.33 -8.22
CA TRP A 23 -9.21 4.70 -6.94
C TRP A 23 -8.20 5.05 -5.85
N PHE A 24 -6.91 4.97 -6.17
CA PHE A 24 -5.83 5.21 -5.23
C PHE A 24 -5.33 6.66 -5.24
N LEU A 25 -5.78 7.45 -6.22
CA LEU A 25 -5.47 8.88 -6.40
C LEU A 25 -3.97 9.19 -6.59
N ASP A 26 -3.14 8.18 -6.83
CA ASP A 26 -1.70 8.35 -6.90
C ASP A 26 -1.20 8.81 -8.28
N ASP A 27 -0.33 9.81 -8.25
CA ASP A 27 0.43 10.30 -9.41
C ASP A 27 1.81 9.63 -9.48
N TYR A 28 2.26 9.11 -8.33
CA TYR A 28 3.56 8.51 -8.16
C TYR A 28 3.47 7.25 -7.32
N SER A 29 4.42 6.35 -7.54
CA SER A 29 4.63 5.19 -6.68
C SER A 29 6.09 5.00 -6.30
N VAL A 30 6.30 4.49 -5.09
CA VAL A 30 7.63 4.14 -4.56
C VAL A 30 7.55 2.76 -3.95
N ASN A 31 8.38 1.82 -4.43
CA ASN A 31 8.42 0.45 -3.94
C ASN A 31 9.75 0.19 -3.21
N PRO A 32 9.78 0.18 -1.87
CA PRO A 32 11.02 -0.03 -1.10
C PRO A 32 11.63 -1.42 -1.24
N TYR A 33 10.79 -2.40 -1.56
CA TYR A 33 11.15 -3.79 -1.69
C TYR A 33 10.88 -4.32 -3.11
N GLU A 34 11.37 -5.52 -3.38
CA GLU A 34 10.94 -6.38 -4.48
C GLU A 34 10.61 -7.76 -3.91
N GLY A 35 9.48 -8.33 -4.33
CA GLY A 35 8.87 -9.49 -3.68
C GLY A 35 8.00 -9.10 -2.47
N CYS A 36 7.24 -10.07 -1.97
CA CYS A 36 6.35 -9.86 -0.83
C CYS A 36 6.23 -11.13 0.03
N ALA A 37 6.58 -11.02 1.33
CA ALA A 37 6.53 -12.11 2.30
C ALA A 37 5.10 -12.55 2.65
N PHE A 38 4.08 -11.75 2.34
CA PHE A 38 2.68 -12.14 2.54
C PHE A 38 2.21 -13.21 1.55
N ASN A 39 2.90 -13.35 0.41
CA ASN A 39 2.78 -14.48 -0.52
C ASN A 39 1.33 -14.81 -0.94
N CYS A 40 0.49 -13.81 -1.16
CA CYS A 40 -0.91 -14.03 -1.56
C CYS A 40 -0.98 -14.84 -2.87
N ILE A 41 -1.83 -15.86 -2.91
CA ILE A 41 -1.93 -16.78 -4.07
C ILE A 41 -2.47 -16.06 -5.31
N TYR A 42 -3.34 -15.08 -5.10
CA TYR A 42 -4.02 -14.30 -6.13
C TYR A 42 -3.24 -13.04 -6.56
N CYS A 43 -2.03 -12.84 -6.02
CA CYS A 43 -1.34 -11.56 -6.16
C CYS A 43 -1.13 -11.20 -7.64
N TYR A 44 -1.70 -10.08 -8.07
CA TYR A 44 -1.61 -9.63 -9.46
C TYR A 44 -0.15 -9.43 -9.90
N ILE A 45 0.77 -9.14 -8.99
CA ILE A 45 2.17 -8.94 -9.40
C ILE A 45 2.79 -10.24 -9.96
N ARG A 46 2.19 -11.43 -9.73
CA ARG A 46 2.67 -12.75 -10.20
C ARG A 46 2.75 -12.84 -11.72
N GLY A 47 1.76 -12.29 -12.42
CA GLY A 47 1.77 -12.23 -13.88
C GLY A 47 2.46 -11.00 -14.46
N SER A 48 3.03 -10.14 -13.62
CA SER A 48 3.72 -8.92 -14.06
C SER A 48 5.24 -9.10 -14.08
N LYS A 49 5.96 -8.14 -14.66
CA LYS A 49 7.43 -8.05 -14.59
C LYS A 49 8.00 -8.04 -13.14
N TYR A 50 7.17 -7.71 -12.15
CA TYR A 50 7.56 -7.71 -10.74
C TYR A 50 7.46 -9.11 -10.09
N GLY A 51 6.84 -10.07 -10.78
CA GLY A 51 6.60 -11.43 -10.29
C GLY A 51 7.55 -12.50 -10.80
N GLU A 52 8.41 -12.18 -11.77
CA GLU A 52 9.39 -13.13 -12.33
C GLU A 52 10.31 -13.76 -11.27
N ASN A 53 10.49 -13.10 -10.11
CA ASN A 53 11.36 -13.56 -9.02
C ASN A 53 10.64 -13.82 -7.68
N MET A 54 9.29 -13.85 -7.67
CA MET A 54 8.53 -13.80 -6.42
C MET A 54 8.68 -15.04 -5.53
N GLU A 55 8.93 -16.21 -6.10
CA GLU A 55 9.07 -17.46 -5.35
C GLU A 55 10.46 -17.65 -4.72
N ARG A 56 11.46 -16.83 -5.07
CA ARG A 56 12.87 -17.14 -4.74
C ARG A 56 13.58 -16.14 -3.85
N THR A 57 13.29 -14.84 -3.88
CA THR A 57 14.07 -13.85 -3.09
C THR A 57 13.33 -12.54 -2.80
N LEU A 58 13.24 -12.16 -1.52
CA LEU A 58 12.88 -10.82 -1.08
C LEU A 58 14.10 -9.90 -1.21
N SER A 59 13.96 -8.76 -1.88
CA SER A 59 15.04 -7.79 -2.06
C SER A 59 14.72 -6.43 -1.45
N ALA A 60 15.70 -5.82 -0.78
CA ALA A 60 15.61 -4.51 -0.19
C ALA A 60 16.44 -3.50 -1.00
N LYS A 61 15.81 -2.40 -1.44
CA LYS A 61 16.49 -1.31 -2.17
C LYS A 61 17.22 -0.42 -1.19
N VAL A 62 18.41 -0.84 -0.73
CA VAL A 62 19.13 -0.20 0.37
C VAL A 62 19.54 1.25 0.08
N ASN A 63 19.73 1.60 -1.20
CA ASN A 63 20.02 2.97 -1.62
C ASN A 63 18.75 3.83 -1.88
N LEU A 64 17.55 3.32 -1.56
CA LEU A 64 16.29 4.06 -1.72
C LEU A 64 16.33 5.46 -1.10
N PRO A 65 16.85 5.68 0.13
CA PRO A 65 16.81 7.00 0.74
C PRO A 65 17.55 8.06 -0.09
N GLU A 66 18.72 7.72 -0.62
CA GLU A 66 19.52 8.63 -1.44
C GLU A 66 18.82 8.92 -2.78
N VAL A 67 18.35 7.88 -3.46
CA VAL A 67 17.72 8.00 -4.78
C VAL A 67 16.40 8.76 -4.68
N LEU A 68 15.56 8.46 -3.68
CA LEU A 68 14.27 9.11 -3.47
C LEU A 68 14.45 10.59 -3.17
N LYS A 69 15.39 10.95 -2.29
CA LYS A 69 15.71 12.36 -1.97
C LYS A 69 16.07 13.14 -3.23
N ARG A 70 16.95 12.59 -4.07
CA ARG A 70 17.33 13.22 -5.35
C ARG A 70 16.11 13.40 -6.25
N GLN A 71 15.28 12.36 -6.44
CA GLN A 71 14.14 12.40 -7.35
C GLN A 71 13.02 13.36 -6.88
N LEU A 72 12.68 13.34 -5.59
CA LEU A 72 11.69 14.25 -5.02
C LEU A 72 12.17 15.70 -5.04
N SER A 73 13.46 15.96 -4.81
CA SER A 73 14.01 17.32 -4.92
C SER A 73 13.78 17.94 -6.31
N LEU A 74 13.88 17.13 -7.38
CA LEU A 74 13.64 17.58 -8.75
C LEU A 74 12.15 17.86 -9.00
N ARG A 75 11.24 17.00 -8.49
CA ARG A 75 9.79 17.21 -8.61
C ARG A 75 9.32 18.42 -7.82
N ALA A 76 9.77 18.58 -6.58
CA ALA A 76 9.47 19.72 -5.73
C ALA A 76 9.91 21.05 -6.36
N ARG A 77 11.14 21.11 -6.93
CA ARG A 77 11.64 22.31 -7.63
C ARG A 77 10.74 22.72 -8.81
N ARG A 78 10.11 21.75 -9.47
CA ARG A 78 9.18 21.97 -10.58
C ARG A 78 7.73 22.15 -10.14
N ARG A 79 7.45 22.11 -8.82
CA ARG A 79 6.10 22.11 -8.24
C ARG A 79 5.20 20.99 -8.79
N GLU A 80 5.80 19.87 -9.15
CA GLU A 80 5.08 18.68 -9.61
C GLU A 80 4.65 17.85 -8.39
N TYR A 81 3.72 18.36 -7.58
CA TYR A 81 3.15 17.66 -6.45
C TYR A 81 2.05 16.68 -6.90
N GLY A 82 1.97 15.55 -6.21
CA GLY A 82 1.03 14.47 -6.47
C GLY A 82 1.11 13.43 -5.38
N ILE A 83 0.05 12.62 -5.23
CA ILE A 83 0.01 11.58 -4.19
C ILE A 83 1.01 10.49 -4.54
N ILE A 84 1.80 10.10 -3.55
CA ILE A 84 2.73 8.98 -3.63
C ILE A 84 2.09 7.76 -2.97
N CYS A 85 1.75 6.73 -3.75
CA CYS A 85 1.37 5.44 -3.20
C CYS A 85 2.63 4.62 -2.87
N ILE A 86 2.73 4.19 -1.61
CA ILE A 86 3.88 3.40 -1.17
C ILE A 86 3.59 1.92 -1.41
N ALA A 87 4.59 1.25 -2.00
CA ALA A 87 4.64 -0.18 -2.20
C ALA A 87 3.49 -0.73 -3.07
N THR A 88 3.14 -0.02 -4.15
CA THR A 88 2.12 -0.47 -5.12
C THR A 88 2.36 -1.88 -5.64
N SER A 89 3.61 -2.32 -5.85
CA SER A 89 3.93 -3.66 -6.34
C SER A 89 4.50 -4.59 -5.27
N THR A 90 4.39 -4.23 -3.99
CA THR A 90 4.91 -5.00 -2.84
C THR A 90 4.02 -4.79 -1.62
N GLU A 91 4.56 -4.85 -0.40
CA GLU A 91 3.88 -4.47 0.83
C GLU A 91 4.83 -3.55 1.64
N PRO A 92 4.36 -2.37 2.07
CA PRO A 92 5.22 -1.41 2.78
C PRO A 92 5.69 -1.91 4.16
N TYR A 93 4.89 -2.76 4.81
CA TYR A 93 5.03 -3.09 6.23
C TYR A 93 5.15 -4.59 6.50
N MET A 94 5.90 -5.30 5.65
CA MET A 94 6.26 -6.70 5.85
C MET A 94 7.13 -6.89 7.11
N PRO A 95 7.28 -8.10 7.67
CA PRO A 95 8.08 -8.33 8.88
C PRO A 95 9.53 -7.80 8.80
N ILE A 96 10.15 -7.81 7.61
CA ILE A 96 11.50 -7.26 7.44
C ILE A 96 11.58 -5.74 7.68
N GLU A 97 10.49 -5.00 7.47
CA GLU A 97 10.42 -3.55 7.66
C GLU A 97 10.63 -3.16 9.14
N GLU A 98 10.36 -4.05 10.09
CA GLU A 98 10.69 -3.84 11.51
C GLU A 98 12.20 -3.64 11.72
N LYS A 99 13.02 -4.32 10.92
CA LYS A 99 14.48 -4.27 11.01
C LYS A 99 15.09 -3.20 10.10
N LEU A 100 14.63 -3.11 8.85
CA LEU A 100 15.28 -2.26 7.84
C LEU A 100 14.79 -0.80 7.85
N GLY A 101 13.52 -0.58 8.22
CA GLY A 101 12.92 0.76 8.29
C GLY A 101 12.95 1.52 6.96
N LEU A 102 12.91 0.83 5.81
CA LEU A 102 13.03 1.49 4.50
C LEU A 102 11.77 2.28 4.16
N THR A 103 10.58 1.75 4.50
CA THR A 103 9.33 2.49 4.38
C THR A 103 9.36 3.72 5.28
N ARG A 104 9.77 3.58 6.55
CA ARG A 104 9.89 4.73 7.46
C ARG A 104 10.82 5.81 6.91
N LYS A 105 12.02 5.43 6.44
CA LYS A 105 12.99 6.35 5.81
C LYS A 105 12.40 7.03 4.57
N ALA A 106 11.61 6.32 3.77
CA ALA A 106 10.92 6.91 2.63
C ALA A 106 9.92 7.98 3.08
N LEU A 107 9.12 7.70 4.12
CA LEU A 107 8.16 8.65 4.69
C LEU A 107 8.83 9.90 5.26
N GLU A 108 9.97 9.77 5.95
CA GLU A 108 10.75 10.91 6.46
C GLU A 108 11.21 11.84 5.33
N ILE A 109 11.66 11.27 4.20
CA ILE A 109 12.07 12.03 3.02
C ILE A 109 10.86 12.70 2.36
N ILE A 110 9.76 11.96 2.21
CA ILE A 110 8.51 12.46 1.62
C ILE A 110 7.99 13.65 2.44
N LEU A 111 7.96 13.54 3.77
CA LEU A 111 7.63 14.62 4.68
C LEU A 111 8.51 15.85 4.44
N GLY A 112 9.83 15.66 4.32
CA GLY A 112 10.78 16.75 4.07
C GLY A 112 10.53 17.51 2.76
N TYR A 113 9.97 16.85 1.74
CA TYR A 113 9.58 17.47 0.48
C TYR A 113 8.09 17.81 0.38
N ARG A 114 7.29 17.51 1.41
CA ARG A 114 5.86 17.80 1.52
C ARG A 114 4.99 17.16 0.44
N PHE A 115 5.30 15.93 0.05
CA PHE A 115 4.40 15.18 -0.84
C PHE A 115 3.32 14.47 -0.02
N PRO A 116 2.06 14.44 -0.50
CA PRO A 116 1.02 13.62 0.11
C PRO A 116 1.27 12.14 -0.16
N VAL A 117 0.77 11.27 0.72
CA VAL A 117 0.97 9.82 0.66
C VAL A 117 -0.33 9.04 0.77
N HIS A 118 -0.36 7.91 0.09
CA HIS A 118 -1.34 6.87 0.29
C HIS A 118 -0.62 5.59 0.68
N ILE A 119 -0.94 5.06 1.85
CA ILE A 119 -0.51 3.73 2.29
C ILE A 119 -1.62 2.75 1.98
N VAL A 120 -1.30 1.69 1.23
CA VAL A 120 -2.16 0.52 1.09
C VAL A 120 -1.43 -0.66 1.73
N THR A 121 -2.03 -1.30 2.74
CA THR A 121 -1.34 -2.32 3.54
C THR A 121 -2.28 -3.41 4.04
N LYS A 122 -1.72 -4.58 4.37
CA LYS A 122 -2.39 -5.61 5.19
C LYS A 122 -1.81 -5.68 6.62
N SER A 123 -0.85 -4.84 6.96
CA SER A 123 -0.02 -4.99 8.14
C SER A 123 -0.43 -4.06 9.28
N LYS A 124 -0.30 -4.56 10.51
CA LYS A 124 -0.40 -3.74 11.73
C LYS A 124 0.79 -2.83 11.98
N LEU A 125 1.92 -3.08 11.31
CA LEU A 125 3.16 -2.32 11.53
C LEU A 125 3.06 -0.85 11.07
N VAL A 126 2.05 -0.49 10.26
CA VAL A 126 1.73 0.92 9.96
C VAL A 126 1.54 1.77 11.21
N LEU A 127 1.08 1.17 12.32
CA LEU A 127 0.88 1.87 13.59
C LEU A 127 2.17 2.48 14.16
N ARG A 128 3.34 1.95 13.79
CA ARG A 128 4.65 2.48 14.19
C ARG A 128 4.90 3.88 13.61
N ASP A 129 4.39 4.14 12.41
CA ASP A 129 4.74 5.31 11.61
C ASP A 129 3.63 6.38 11.57
N LEU A 130 2.60 6.24 12.42
CA LEU A 130 1.53 7.24 12.55
C LEU A 130 2.08 8.63 12.94
N ASP A 131 3.19 8.68 13.68
CA ASP A 131 3.85 9.92 14.07
C ASP A 131 4.36 10.74 12.87
N ILE A 132 4.87 10.05 11.83
CA ILE A 132 5.32 10.69 10.59
C ILE A 132 4.14 10.93 9.66
N LEU A 133 3.24 9.96 9.52
CA LEU A 133 2.07 10.08 8.67
C LEU A 133 1.19 11.28 9.08
N LYS A 134 1.06 11.55 10.38
CA LYS A 134 0.31 12.71 10.90
C LYS A 134 0.93 14.03 10.45
N LYS A 135 2.26 14.13 10.52
CA LYS A 135 2.98 15.32 10.02
C LYS A 135 2.83 15.47 8.51
N ILE A 136 2.81 14.36 7.75
CA ILE A 136 2.55 14.41 6.31
C ILE A 136 1.11 14.90 6.06
N ASP A 137 0.13 14.38 6.80
CA ASP A 137 -1.27 14.77 6.68
C ASP A 137 -1.47 16.28 6.84
N GLU A 138 -0.77 16.87 7.82
CA GLU A 138 -0.85 18.29 8.16
C GLU A 138 -0.06 19.21 7.21
N THR A 139 1.03 18.73 6.59
CA THR A 139 2.01 19.61 5.92
C THR A 139 2.16 19.37 4.42
N ALA A 140 1.59 18.29 3.88
CA ALA A 140 1.69 17.98 2.47
C ALA A 140 1.07 19.06 1.58
N ILE A 141 1.66 19.26 0.41
CA ILE A 141 1.14 20.13 -0.63
C ILE A 141 0.27 19.28 -1.55
N LEU A 142 -1.04 19.44 -1.44
CA LEU A 142 -2.00 18.75 -2.29
C LEU A 142 -2.03 19.37 -3.71
N PRO A 143 -2.21 18.54 -4.75
CA PRO A 143 -2.59 19.01 -6.09
C PRO A 143 -3.83 19.92 -6.02
N ASP A 144 -3.91 20.91 -6.92
CA ASP A 144 -4.97 21.92 -6.90
C ASP A 144 -6.38 21.31 -6.97
N ASP A 145 -6.54 20.23 -7.73
CA ASP A 145 -7.79 19.50 -7.90
C ASP A 145 -8.15 18.61 -6.69
N LEU A 146 -7.19 18.32 -5.80
CA LEU A 146 -7.38 17.53 -4.58
C LEU A 146 -7.40 18.36 -3.30
N LYS A 147 -7.29 19.69 -3.36
CA LYS A 147 -7.29 20.55 -2.16
C LYS A 147 -8.49 20.31 -1.24
N LYS A 148 -9.65 19.95 -1.79
CA LYS A 148 -10.86 19.63 -1.02
C LYS A 148 -10.75 18.37 -0.18
N LEU A 149 -9.84 17.45 -0.54
CA LEU A 149 -9.55 16.27 0.26
C LEU A 149 -9.08 16.67 1.65
N ASN A 150 -8.30 17.76 1.75
CA ASN A 150 -7.76 18.30 3.00
C ASN A 150 -7.07 17.24 3.88
N ARG A 151 -6.46 16.25 3.23
CA ARG A 151 -5.71 15.15 3.85
C ARG A 151 -4.45 14.88 3.04
N GLY A 152 -3.30 15.06 3.67
CA GLY A 152 -2.00 14.71 3.10
C GLY A 152 -1.66 13.23 3.25
N ALA A 153 -2.34 12.48 4.11
CA ALA A 153 -2.11 11.06 4.32
C ALA A 153 -3.42 10.25 4.34
N MET A 154 -3.44 9.18 3.56
CA MET A 154 -4.52 8.19 3.54
C MET A 154 -3.97 6.81 3.88
N ILE A 155 -4.76 6.00 4.60
CA ILE A 155 -4.39 4.63 4.96
C ILE A 155 -5.52 3.68 4.58
N THR A 156 -5.27 2.86 3.56
CA THR A 156 -6.21 1.84 3.10
C THR A 156 -5.75 0.45 3.53
N PHE A 157 -6.67 -0.34 4.06
CA PHE A 157 -6.41 -1.72 4.45
C PHE A 157 -6.97 -2.68 3.41
N SER A 158 -6.13 -3.56 2.88
CA SER A 158 -6.57 -4.61 1.97
C SER A 158 -7.14 -5.80 2.72
N ILE A 159 -8.37 -6.19 2.39
CA ILE A 159 -9.07 -7.33 2.98
C ILE A 159 -9.72 -8.12 1.85
N SER A 160 -9.36 -9.40 1.67
CA SER A 160 -9.91 -10.26 0.60
C SER A 160 -11.14 -11.07 1.02
N THR A 161 -11.35 -11.25 2.31
CA THR A 161 -12.49 -11.96 2.89
C THR A 161 -12.51 -11.73 4.40
N LEU A 162 -13.68 -11.87 5.03
CA LEU A 162 -13.82 -11.92 6.50
C LEU A 162 -13.74 -13.35 7.05
N ASP A 163 -13.73 -14.38 6.21
CA ASP A 163 -13.51 -15.76 6.63
C ASP A 163 -12.01 -15.99 6.88
N GLU A 164 -11.63 -16.18 8.14
CA GLU A 164 -10.23 -16.40 8.50
C GLU A 164 -9.62 -17.68 7.91
N LYS A 165 -10.40 -18.76 7.73
CA LYS A 165 -9.89 -20.00 7.14
C LYS A 165 -9.55 -19.77 5.68
N LEU A 166 -10.43 -19.08 4.95
CA LEU A 166 -10.18 -18.70 3.58
C LEU A 166 -9.01 -17.71 3.49
N ALA A 167 -8.97 -16.67 4.32
CA ALA A 167 -7.88 -15.70 4.36
C ALA A 167 -6.51 -16.38 4.59
N ARG A 168 -6.41 -17.34 5.52
CA ARG A 168 -5.18 -18.12 5.75
C ARG A 168 -4.74 -18.93 4.54
N ALA A 169 -5.69 -19.47 3.78
CA ALA A 169 -5.39 -20.21 2.55
C ALA A 169 -4.92 -19.29 1.42
N LEU A 170 -5.54 -18.10 1.31
CA LEU A 170 -5.26 -17.15 0.24
C LEU A 170 -4.01 -16.30 0.50
N GLU A 171 -3.74 -15.98 1.76
CA GLU A 171 -2.76 -14.97 2.20
C GLU A 171 -1.93 -15.48 3.39
N PRO A 172 -1.15 -16.56 3.22
CA PRO A 172 -0.56 -17.32 4.33
C PRO A 172 0.41 -16.51 5.21
N GLY A 173 1.02 -15.44 4.67
CA GLY A 173 1.95 -14.58 5.44
C GLY A 173 1.33 -13.29 5.97
N ALA A 174 0.06 -12.99 5.66
CA ALA A 174 -0.59 -11.74 6.05
C ALA A 174 -1.33 -11.88 7.40
N PRO A 175 -1.49 -10.78 8.17
CA PRO A 175 -2.32 -10.76 9.38
C PRO A 175 -3.78 -11.18 9.14
N ALA A 176 -4.49 -11.64 10.16
CA ALA A 176 -5.89 -12.03 10.01
C ALA A 176 -6.77 -10.83 9.61
N PRO A 177 -7.88 -11.04 8.86
CA PRO A 177 -8.78 -9.95 8.45
C PRO A 177 -9.24 -9.05 9.60
N MET A 178 -9.58 -9.63 10.75
CA MET A 178 -10.01 -8.89 11.93
C MET A 178 -8.89 -8.02 12.51
N GLU A 179 -7.65 -8.51 12.55
CA GLU A 179 -6.50 -7.69 12.98
C GLU A 179 -6.31 -6.46 12.06
N ARG A 180 -6.60 -6.59 10.77
CA ARG A 180 -6.52 -5.47 9.81
C ARG A 180 -7.59 -4.42 10.07
N LEU A 181 -8.83 -4.86 10.30
CA LEU A 181 -9.94 -3.96 10.66
C LEU A 181 -9.68 -3.24 11.99
N GLU A 182 -9.19 -3.96 13.00
CA GLU A 182 -8.81 -3.36 14.29
C GLU A 182 -7.66 -2.37 14.14
N THR A 183 -6.67 -2.67 13.29
CA THR A 183 -5.58 -1.73 12.98
C THR A 183 -6.12 -0.48 12.29
N MET A 184 -7.03 -0.64 11.32
CA MET A 184 -7.68 0.47 10.64
C MET A 184 -8.45 1.36 11.61
N MET A 185 -9.20 0.77 12.54
CA MET A 185 -9.94 1.50 13.57
C MET A 185 -8.98 2.34 14.43
N ARG A 186 -7.81 1.80 14.81
CA ARG A 186 -6.79 2.56 15.55
C ARG A 186 -6.21 3.71 14.73
N CYS A 187 -6.00 3.53 13.43
CA CYS A 187 -5.64 4.64 12.54
C CYS A 187 -6.75 5.69 12.48
N LYS A 188 -8.02 5.27 12.47
CA LYS A 188 -9.18 6.16 12.47
C LYS A 188 -9.27 6.99 13.76
N GLU A 189 -9.03 6.37 14.91
CA GLU A 189 -9.00 7.02 16.23
C GLU A 189 -7.93 8.13 16.31
N GLU A 190 -6.81 7.96 15.60
CA GLU A 190 -5.77 8.99 15.46
C GLU A 190 -6.14 10.13 14.48
N GLY A 191 -7.30 10.03 13.84
CA GLY A 191 -7.87 11.04 12.96
C GLY A 191 -7.54 10.88 11.48
N PHE A 192 -6.92 9.78 11.05
CA PHE A 192 -6.57 9.55 9.64
C PHE A 192 -7.81 9.30 8.77
N LEU A 193 -7.67 9.59 7.47
CA LEU A 193 -8.64 9.20 6.45
C LEU A 193 -8.36 7.73 6.09
N THR A 194 -9.26 6.83 6.49
CA THR A 194 -9.04 5.38 6.38
C THR A 194 -10.06 4.72 5.48
N GLY A 195 -9.68 3.63 4.82
CA GLY A 195 -10.61 2.88 3.99
C GLY A 195 -10.27 1.41 3.85
N VAL A 196 -11.21 0.68 3.26
CA VAL A 196 -11.04 -0.74 2.91
C VAL A 196 -10.88 -0.91 1.41
N CYS A 197 -9.80 -1.57 1.03
CA CYS A 197 -9.60 -2.11 -0.30
C CYS A 197 -10.10 -3.56 -0.30
N TYR A 198 -11.36 -3.75 -0.71
CA TYR A 198 -11.91 -5.07 -0.98
C TYR A 198 -11.58 -5.49 -2.42
N ALA A 199 -10.28 -5.51 -2.74
CA ALA A 199 -9.76 -5.96 -4.02
C ALA A 199 -8.92 -7.23 -3.79
N HIS A 200 -9.46 -8.42 -4.03
CA HIS A 200 -10.48 -8.74 -5.01
C HIS A 200 -11.62 -9.58 -4.43
N THR A 201 -12.83 -9.41 -4.98
CA THR A 201 -13.87 -10.43 -4.93
C THR A 201 -13.41 -11.62 -5.77
N LEU A 202 -13.39 -12.80 -5.16
CA LEU A 202 -13.01 -14.05 -5.80
C LEU A 202 -14.24 -14.67 -6.45
N PRO A 203 -14.23 -14.91 -7.78
CA PRO A 203 -15.36 -15.56 -8.45
C PRO A 203 -15.75 -16.87 -7.78
N PHE A 204 -17.04 -17.01 -7.46
CA PHE A 204 -17.65 -18.17 -6.79
C PHE A 204 -17.17 -18.45 -5.36
N ILE A 205 -16.40 -17.55 -4.76
CA ILE A 205 -15.81 -17.74 -3.41
C ILE A 205 -16.18 -16.58 -2.49
N SER A 206 -16.04 -15.34 -2.94
CA SER A 206 -16.31 -14.13 -2.14
C SER A 206 -16.98 -13.01 -2.93
N ASP A 207 -17.56 -13.32 -4.09
CA ASP A 207 -18.21 -12.39 -5.01
C ASP A 207 -19.74 -12.34 -4.87
N THR A 208 -20.32 -13.00 -3.87
CA THR A 208 -21.76 -12.92 -3.61
C THR A 208 -22.16 -11.57 -3.03
N GLU A 209 -23.40 -11.14 -3.28
CA GLU A 209 -23.96 -9.90 -2.73
C GLU A 209 -23.90 -9.90 -1.20
N GLU A 210 -24.20 -11.04 -0.55
CA GLU A 210 -24.15 -11.14 0.90
C GLU A 210 -22.74 -10.94 1.47
N GLU A 211 -21.70 -11.45 0.82
CA GLU A 211 -20.32 -11.28 1.28
C GLU A 211 -19.83 -9.84 1.05
N ILE A 212 -20.25 -9.20 -0.04
CA ILE A 212 -19.98 -7.78 -0.27
C ILE A 212 -20.66 -6.92 0.80
N ASP A 213 -21.95 -7.14 1.06
CA ASP A 213 -22.70 -6.42 2.11
C ASP A 213 -22.06 -6.61 3.48
N ARG A 214 -21.66 -7.85 3.80
CA ARG A 214 -20.98 -8.17 5.05
C ARG A 214 -19.65 -7.45 5.18
N MET A 215 -18.84 -7.38 4.12
CA MET A 215 -17.58 -6.65 4.10
C MET A 215 -17.80 -5.15 4.29
N ILE A 216 -18.72 -4.54 3.55
CA ILE A 216 -19.01 -3.11 3.64
C ILE A 216 -19.55 -2.75 5.02
N LYS A 217 -20.43 -3.58 5.58
CA LYS A 217 -20.92 -3.41 6.95
C LYS A 217 -19.77 -3.47 7.96
N ALA A 218 -18.91 -4.47 7.87
CA ALA A 218 -17.74 -4.59 8.75
C ALA A 218 -16.79 -3.38 8.61
N ALA A 219 -16.50 -2.94 7.39
CA ALA A 219 -15.68 -1.76 7.14
C ALA A 219 -16.26 -0.52 7.84
N LYS A 220 -17.58 -0.31 7.73
CA LYS A 220 -18.28 0.79 8.39
C LYS A 220 -18.28 0.66 9.91
N ASP A 221 -18.54 -0.53 10.45
CA ASP A 221 -18.57 -0.79 11.90
C ASP A 221 -17.18 -0.53 12.54
N TYR A 222 -16.10 -0.71 11.78
CA TYR A 222 -14.72 -0.40 12.20
C TYR A 222 -14.24 1.01 11.76
N GLY A 223 -15.15 1.86 11.29
CA GLY A 223 -14.89 3.30 11.08
C GLY A 223 -14.22 3.68 9.77
N ALA A 224 -14.28 2.84 8.73
CA ALA A 224 -13.81 3.21 7.39
C ALA A 224 -14.59 4.42 6.84
N ASP A 225 -13.87 5.38 6.25
CA ASP A 225 -14.45 6.54 5.55
C ASP A 225 -14.88 6.19 4.12
N TYR A 226 -14.24 5.19 3.53
CA TYR A 226 -14.53 4.71 2.18
C TYR A 226 -14.21 3.22 2.06
N ALA A 227 -14.84 2.60 1.08
CA ALA A 227 -14.49 1.26 0.63
C ALA A 227 -14.61 1.20 -0.89
N PHE A 228 -13.69 0.49 -1.52
CA PHE A 228 -13.81 0.14 -2.94
C PHE A 228 -13.70 -1.36 -3.11
N VAL A 229 -14.51 -1.88 -4.03
CA VAL A 229 -14.66 -3.31 -4.31
C VAL A 229 -14.15 -3.56 -5.71
N GLY A 230 -13.10 -4.38 -5.83
CA GLY A 230 -12.50 -4.74 -7.11
C GLY A 230 -12.72 -6.21 -7.42
N THR A 231 -12.84 -6.57 -8.69
CA THR A 231 -12.85 -7.97 -9.13
C THR A 231 -11.43 -8.51 -9.27
N LEU A 232 -11.27 -9.84 -9.28
CA LEU A 232 -9.97 -10.46 -9.52
C LEU A 232 -9.50 -10.16 -10.95
N THR A 233 -8.29 -9.61 -11.06
CA THR A 233 -7.60 -9.47 -12.35
C THR A 233 -6.59 -10.60 -12.50
N LEU A 234 -6.82 -11.48 -13.47
CA LEU A 234 -5.88 -12.53 -13.84
C LEU A 234 -5.14 -12.15 -15.12
N PHE A 235 -3.85 -12.46 -15.18
CA PHE A 235 -3.10 -12.39 -16.42
C PHE A 235 -3.48 -13.62 -17.25
N GLY A 236 -4.08 -13.38 -18.43
CA GLY A 236 -4.32 -14.43 -19.42
C GLY A 236 -3.14 -14.57 -20.39
N ASP A 237 -3.24 -15.53 -21.32
CA ASP A 237 -2.23 -15.77 -22.37
C ASP A 237 -2.23 -14.70 -23.50
N GLY A 238 -2.92 -13.57 -23.31
CA GLY A 238 -3.07 -12.51 -24.30
C GLY A 238 -2.62 -11.14 -23.76
N PRO A 239 -2.30 -10.17 -24.65
CA PRO A 239 -1.98 -8.82 -24.22
C PRO A 239 -3.19 -8.16 -23.56
N ALA A 240 -2.95 -7.48 -22.43
CA ALA A 240 -3.91 -6.59 -21.78
C ALA A 240 -4.20 -5.35 -22.63
#